data_AF-A0A968MLJ8-F1
#
_entry.id   AF-A0A968MLJ8-F1
#
_cell.length_a   1.000
_cell.length_b   1.000
_cell.length_c   1.000
_cell.angle_alpha   90.00
_cell.angle_beta   90.00
_cell.angle_gamma   90.00
#
_symmetry.space_group_name_H-M   'P 1'
#
loop_
_entity.id
_entity.type
_entity.pdbx_description
1 polymer ?
#
loop_
_entity_poly.entity_id
_entity_poly.type
_entity_poly.pdbx_seq_one_letter_code
_entity_poly.pdbx_strand_id
1 'polypeptide(L)'
;WWRTFRRASSRLSAALAPFGVVLMPTGMHPWMDPAREFVRWAHGDAEIYEAFDRIFDCSGHGWSNLQSTHLNLPFADDEQFGRLHAAIRLVVPLIPGLAASSPISEGRVRAYRDTRLHVYRTNAASVPAVAGMVVPEHAKDRATYDERILSPLYHAIAPHDPQGILQYEWLNARGAIARFDRNAIEIRLIDSQECPRMDLAVAGGISAVVRMLANDPIASVPDAGPSTRRLSQILRRAVTSAEETAIDDSAYLAHLGLKGSNTRPLAAVWRELLAKAGALDSDAPWARELTLILEQGSLATRILEALPKRRTKAEMVDVYRELVKGLAAGSPFEP
;
A
#
# COMPACT_ATOMS: atom_id res chain seq x y z
N TRP A 1 3.37 -12.27 15.52
CA TRP A 1 2.41 -11.59 14.62
C TRP A 1 1.42 -12.54 13.97
N TRP A 2 1.82 -13.49 13.12
CA TRP A 2 0.89 -14.41 12.41
C TRP A 2 -0.16 -15.07 13.31
N ARG A 3 0.27 -15.72 14.40
CA ARG A 3 -0.65 -16.38 15.35
C ARG A 3 -1.66 -15.41 15.97
N THR A 4 -1.25 -14.16 16.20
CA THR A 4 -2.12 -13.12 16.76
C THR A 4 -3.19 -12.71 15.77
N PHE A 5 -2.81 -12.40 14.52
CA PHE A 5 -3.76 -12.06 13.46
C PHE A 5 -4.71 -13.21 13.18
N ARG A 6 -4.20 -14.44 13.03
CA ARG A 6 -5.05 -15.62 12.82
C ARG A 6 -6.09 -15.77 13.93
N ARG A 7 -5.68 -15.63 15.20
CA ARG A 7 -6.61 -15.70 16.33
C ARG A 7 -7.65 -14.58 16.30
N ALA A 8 -7.25 -13.36 15.93
CA ALA A 8 -8.17 -12.24 15.79
C ALA A 8 -9.20 -12.49 14.66
N SER A 9 -8.75 -12.92 13.48
CA SER A 9 -9.62 -13.29 12.36
C SER A 9 -10.58 -14.41 12.74
N SER A 10 -10.11 -15.48 13.40
CA SER A 10 -11.00 -16.57 13.85
C SER A 10 -12.05 -16.10 14.86
N ARG A 11 -11.66 -15.24 15.82
CA ARG A 11 -12.60 -14.67 16.80
C ARG A 11 -13.66 -13.80 16.11
N LEU A 12 -13.24 -12.98 15.15
CA LEU A 12 -14.15 -12.10 14.41
C LEU A 12 -15.09 -12.92 13.51
N SER A 13 -14.59 -13.90 12.77
CA SER A 13 -15.44 -14.81 11.98
C SER A 13 -16.47 -15.54 12.83
N ALA A 14 -16.11 -16.01 14.04
CA ALA A 14 -17.04 -16.64 14.96
C ALA A 14 -18.14 -15.67 15.45
N ALA A 15 -17.78 -14.40 15.71
CA ALA A 15 -18.73 -13.37 16.10
C ALA A 15 -19.68 -12.95 14.96
N LEU A 16 -19.21 -13.03 13.72
CA LEU A 16 -19.98 -12.68 12.52
C LEU A 16 -20.90 -13.79 12.01
N ALA A 17 -20.59 -15.06 12.33
CA ALA A 17 -21.34 -16.22 11.85
C ALA A 17 -22.87 -16.17 12.11
N PRO A 18 -23.37 -15.71 13.28
CA PRO A 18 -24.81 -15.60 13.52
C PRO A 18 -25.53 -14.60 12.59
N PHE A 19 -24.79 -13.66 11.99
CA PHE A 19 -25.33 -12.66 11.07
C PHE A 19 -25.30 -13.13 9.61
N GLY A 20 -24.77 -14.32 9.32
CA GLY A 20 -24.63 -14.83 7.96
C GLY A 20 -23.61 -14.06 7.11
N VAL A 21 -22.67 -13.35 7.75
CA VAL A 21 -21.63 -12.57 7.07
C VAL A 21 -20.25 -13.18 7.29
N VAL A 22 -19.32 -12.92 6.36
CA VAL A 22 -17.96 -13.46 6.37
C VAL A 22 -16.95 -12.34 6.18
N LEU A 23 -15.73 -12.55 6.68
CA LEU A 23 -14.60 -11.69 6.34
C LEU A 23 -14.16 -11.98 4.91
N MET A 24 -13.94 -10.92 4.15
CA MET A 24 -13.44 -10.99 2.77
C MET A 24 -12.07 -10.34 2.72
N PRO A 25 -11.03 -11.02 2.20
CA PRO A 25 -9.72 -10.44 2.02
C PRO A 25 -9.66 -9.55 0.76
N THR A 26 -8.44 -9.14 0.38
CA THR A 26 -8.07 -8.23 -0.73
C THR A 26 -8.07 -6.74 -0.38
N GLY A 27 -7.57 -5.89 -1.29
CA GLY A 27 -7.45 -4.45 -1.08
C GLY A 27 -8.76 -3.67 -1.19
N MET A 28 -9.80 -4.25 -1.78
CA MET A 28 -11.11 -3.62 -1.97
C MET A 28 -12.21 -4.67 -2.02
N HIS A 29 -13.40 -4.34 -1.53
CA HIS A 29 -14.59 -5.14 -1.77
C HIS A 29 -14.95 -5.11 -3.28
N PRO A 30 -15.04 -6.26 -3.96
CA PRO A 30 -15.16 -6.32 -5.42
C PRO A 30 -16.53 -5.90 -5.94
N TRP A 31 -17.57 -5.85 -5.10
CA TRP A 31 -18.94 -5.53 -5.54
C TRP A 31 -19.55 -4.27 -4.92
N MET A 32 -18.84 -3.60 -4.00
CA MET A 32 -19.40 -2.44 -3.31
C MET A 32 -19.72 -1.33 -4.32
N ASP A 33 -20.92 -0.78 -4.22
CA ASP A 33 -21.35 0.46 -4.84
C ASP A 33 -21.33 1.58 -3.78
N PRO A 34 -20.25 2.38 -3.71
CA PRO A 34 -20.11 3.43 -2.70
C PRO A 34 -21.25 4.44 -2.71
N ALA A 35 -21.84 4.73 -3.88
CA ALA A 35 -22.92 5.72 -3.98
C ALA A 35 -24.22 5.24 -3.32
N ARG A 36 -24.36 3.93 -3.08
CA ARG A 36 -25.58 3.33 -2.52
C ARG A 36 -25.36 2.70 -1.15
N GLU A 37 -24.14 2.25 -0.88
CA GLU A 37 -23.81 1.43 0.29
C GLU A 37 -22.97 2.17 1.34
N PHE A 38 -22.45 3.38 1.04
CA PHE A 38 -21.65 4.12 2.01
C PHE A 38 -22.45 4.46 3.26
N VAL A 39 -21.89 4.06 4.41
CA VAL A 39 -22.36 4.46 5.73
C VAL A 39 -21.16 5.02 6.48
N ARG A 40 -21.27 6.27 6.92
CA ARG A 40 -20.22 6.92 7.72
C ARG A 40 -20.06 6.20 9.06
N TRP A 41 -18.82 6.00 9.47
CA TRP A 41 -18.51 5.39 10.76
C TRP A 41 -18.94 6.31 11.91
N ALA A 42 -19.82 5.82 12.78
CA ALA A 42 -20.48 6.62 13.83
C ALA A 42 -19.81 6.53 15.22
N HIS A 43 -18.64 5.90 15.35
CA HIS A 43 -18.02 5.61 16.63
C HIS A 43 -16.58 6.15 16.72
N GLY A 44 -16.11 6.47 17.93
CA GLY A 44 -14.74 6.95 18.16
C GLY A 44 -14.56 8.41 17.72
N ASP A 45 -13.56 8.66 16.86
CA ASP A 45 -13.17 9.97 16.32
C ASP A 45 -14.20 10.56 15.32
N ALA A 46 -15.49 10.53 15.68
CA ALA A 46 -16.61 10.91 14.81
C ALA A 46 -16.47 12.33 14.26
N GLU A 47 -15.97 13.29 15.05
CA GLU A 47 -15.73 14.67 14.61
C GLU A 47 -14.71 14.75 13.46
N ILE A 48 -13.66 13.93 13.49
CA ILE A 48 -12.66 13.84 12.42
C ILE A 48 -13.31 13.25 11.17
N TYR A 49 -14.07 12.16 11.31
CA TYR A 49 -14.77 11.55 10.18
C TYR A 49 -15.83 12.48 9.56
N GLU A 50 -16.52 13.27 10.37
CA GLU A 50 -17.47 14.28 9.91
C GLU A 50 -16.79 15.43 9.18
N ALA A 51 -15.63 15.88 9.68
CA ALA A 51 -14.84 16.89 8.98
C ALA A 51 -14.33 16.39 7.63
N PHE A 52 -13.83 15.14 7.57
CA PHE A 52 -13.44 14.51 6.31
C PHE A 52 -14.58 14.44 5.31
N ASP A 53 -15.71 13.88 5.74
CA ASP A 53 -16.88 13.67 4.88
C ASP A 53 -17.45 14.99 4.36
N ARG A 54 -17.53 16.01 5.22
CA ARG A 54 -17.95 17.37 4.84
C ARG A 54 -17.05 18.00 3.77
N ILE A 55 -15.74 17.77 3.83
CA ILE A 55 -14.77 18.43 2.94
C ILE A 55 -14.55 17.65 1.63
N PHE A 56 -14.55 16.32 1.71
CA PHE A 56 -14.11 15.46 0.61
C PHE A 56 -15.20 14.59 0.00
N ASP A 57 -16.39 14.53 0.61
CA ASP A 57 -17.42 13.53 0.27
C ASP A 57 -16.80 12.12 0.31
N CYS A 58 -16.79 11.51 1.50
CA CYS A 58 -16.12 10.24 1.72
C CYS A 58 -16.89 9.04 1.18
N SER A 59 -17.95 9.26 0.40
CA SER A 59 -18.70 8.18 -0.23
C SER A 59 -17.85 7.39 -1.22
N GLY A 60 -17.00 8.04 -2.02
CA GLY A 60 -16.25 7.38 -3.10
C GLY A 60 -15.29 6.28 -2.65
N HIS A 61 -14.97 5.35 -3.58
CA HIS A 61 -14.10 4.18 -3.31
C HIS A 61 -12.77 4.54 -2.63
N GLY A 62 -12.19 5.70 -2.95
CA GLY A 62 -10.94 6.22 -2.37
C GLY A 62 -10.98 6.53 -0.87
N TRP A 63 -12.14 6.36 -0.23
CA TRP A 63 -12.37 6.53 1.19
C TRP A 63 -13.08 5.32 1.80
N SER A 64 -14.16 4.86 1.17
CA SER A 64 -15.10 3.91 1.76
C SER A 64 -14.84 2.44 1.45
N ASN A 65 -14.03 2.14 0.42
CA ASN A 65 -13.80 0.78 -0.07
C ASN A 65 -12.31 0.42 -0.11
N LEU A 66 -11.60 0.67 1.00
CA LEU A 66 -10.17 0.45 1.11
C LEU A 66 -9.85 -0.55 2.22
N GLN A 67 -9.03 -1.55 1.91
CA GLN A 67 -8.45 -2.47 2.89
C GLN A 67 -6.93 -2.49 2.69
N SER A 68 -6.18 -2.20 3.74
CA SER A 68 -4.73 -2.07 3.65
C SER A 68 -4.01 -2.62 4.87
N THR A 69 -2.81 -3.10 4.62
CA THR A 69 -1.82 -3.41 5.65
C THR A 69 -0.92 -2.19 5.83
N HIS A 70 -0.84 -1.64 7.04
CA HIS A 70 0.04 -0.49 7.32
C HIS A 70 1.32 -0.96 8.02
N LEU A 71 2.46 -0.62 7.43
CA LEU A 71 3.77 -0.97 7.95
C LEU A 71 4.40 0.26 8.62
N ASN A 72 4.65 0.20 9.92
CA ASN A 72 5.29 1.25 10.68
C ASN A 72 6.76 0.90 10.93
N LEU A 73 7.70 1.70 10.42
CA LEU A 73 9.13 1.51 10.57
C LEU A 73 9.72 2.56 11.52
N PRO A 74 10.36 2.16 12.64
CA PRO A 74 10.82 3.11 13.65
C PRO A 74 12.12 3.81 13.27
N PHE A 75 12.35 5.00 13.82
CA PHE A 75 13.61 5.76 13.79
C PHE A 75 13.91 6.34 15.18
N ALA A 76 15.16 6.64 15.49
CA ALA A 76 15.54 7.19 16.80
C ALA A 76 15.70 8.73 16.82
N ASP A 77 16.17 9.30 15.71
CA ASP A 77 16.56 10.70 15.58
C ASP A 77 16.42 11.18 14.12
N ASP A 78 16.74 12.45 13.86
CA ASP A 78 16.67 13.04 12.52
C ASP A 78 17.60 12.36 11.51
N GLU A 79 18.76 11.86 11.93
CA GLU A 79 19.70 11.15 11.04
C GLU A 79 19.09 9.83 10.56
N GLN A 80 18.57 9.02 11.49
CA GLN A 80 17.87 7.78 11.15
C GLN A 80 16.60 8.06 10.36
N PHE A 81 15.84 9.11 10.70
CA PHE A 81 14.67 9.53 9.94
C PHE A 81 15.02 9.83 8.49
N GLY A 82 16.04 10.66 8.23
CA GLY A 82 16.44 11.05 6.88
C GLY A 82 16.82 9.84 6.02
N ARG A 83 17.63 8.92 6.54
CA ARG A 83 18.01 7.68 5.84
C ARG A 83 16.81 6.78 5.57
N LEU A 84 15.97 6.55 6.59
CA LEU A 84 14.79 5.70 6.47
C LEU A 84 13.80 6.28 5.46
N HIS A 85 13.54 7.59 5.52
CA HIS A 85 12.63 8.28 4.63
C HIS A 85 13.12 8.24 3.18
N ALA A 86 14.41 8.46 2.94
CA ALA A 86 15.00 8.33 1.60
C ALA A 86 14.85 6.91 1.03
N ALA A 87 15.13 5.87 1.83
CA ALA A 87 14.95 4.48 1.44
C ALA A 87 13.48 4.14 1.15
N ILE A 88 12.54 4.58 1.99
CA ILE A 88 11.11 4.39 1.79
C ILE A 88 10.65 5.05 0.48
N ARG A 89 11.10 6.27 0.18
CA ARG A 89 10.78 6.95 -1.09
C ARG A 89 11.19 6.12 -2.31
N LEU A 90 12.32 5.42 -2.24
CA LEU A 90 12.76 4.52 -3.31
C LEU A 90 11.87 3.28 -3.42
N VAL A 91 11.38 2.72 -2.31
CA VAL A 91 10.62 1.46 -2.31
C VAL A 91 9.13 1.65 -2.58
N VAL A 92 8.53 2.74 -2.12
CA VAL A 92 7.08 3.02 -2.26
C VAL A 92 6.54 2.81 -3.68
N PRO A 93 7.20 3.27 -4.76
CA PRO A 93 6.73 3.05 -6.13
C PRO A 93 6.69 1.59 -6.58
N LEU A 94 7.42 0.70 -5.90
CA LEU A 94 7.55 -0.70 -6.25
C LEU A 94 6.51 -1.58 -5.57
N ILE A 95 5.88 -1.10 -4.48
CA ILE A 95 4.97 -1.88 -3.64
C ILE A 95 3.87 -2.60 -4.43
N PRO A 96 3.20 -2.01 -5.45
CA PRO A 96 2.17 -2.73 -6.19
C PRO A 96 2.66 -4.03 -6.84
N GLY A 97 3.96 -4.12 -7.18
CA GLY A 97 4.57 -5.32 -7.75
C GLY A 97 4.67 -6.51 -6.79
N LEU A 98 4.44 -6.31 -5.48
CA LEU A 98 4.26 -7.41 -4.52
C LEU A 98 2.85 -7.45 -3.95
N ALA A 99 2.21 -6.29 -3.80
CA ALA A 99 1.04 -6.13 -2.95
C ALA A 99 -0.28 -5.97 -3.70
N ALA A 100 -0.31 -5.72 -5.01
CA ALA A 100 -1.57 -5.45 -5.70
C ALA A 100 -2.57 -6.61 -5.51
N SER A 101 -3.78 -6.31 -5.01
CA SER A 101 -4.81 -7.33 -4.79
C SER A 101 -6.22 -6.88 -5.14
N SER A 102 -6.39 -5.72 -5.77
CA SER A 102 -7.69 -5.09 -6.04
C SER A 102 -8.01 -4.95 -7.54
N PRO A 103 -8.05 -6.04 -8.34
CA PRO A 103 -8.29 -5.94 -9.79
C PRO A 103 -9.77 -5.81 -10.18
N ILE A 104 -10.70 -5.99 -9.23
CA ILE A 104 -12.14 -5.94 -9.45
C ILE A 104 -12.76 -4.90 -8.52
N SER A 105 -13.66 -4.08 -9.06
CA SER A 105 -14.57 -3.25 -8.25
C SER A 105 -15.89 -3.05 -8.97
N GLU A 106 -16.99 -2.86 -8.23
CA GLU A 106 -18.37 -2.80 -8.74
C GLU A 106 -18.74 -3.97 -9.68
N GLY A 107 -18.20 -5.16 -9.40
CA GLY A 107 -18.43 -6.38 -10.16
C GLY A 107 -17.78 -6.41 -11.55
N ARG A 108 -16.79 -5.56 -11.80
CA ARG A 108 -16.07 -5.49 -13.09
C ARG A 108 -14.57 -5.58 -12.88
N VAL A 109 -13.92 -6.34 -13.76
CA VAL A 109 -12.45 -6.28 -13.91
C VAL A 109 -12.06 -4.89 -14.37
N ARG A 110 -11.12 -4.28 -13.65
CA ARG A 110 -10.61 -2.94 -13.95
C ARG A 110 -9.34 -3.02 -14.80
N ALA A 111 -8.95 -1.86 -15.33
CA ALA A 111 -7.70 -1.72 -16.08
C ALA A 111 -6.45 -1.73 -15.18
N TYR A 112 -6.63 -1.71 -13.86
CA TYR A 112 -5.58 -1.64 -12.86
C TYR A 112 -5.49 -2.96 -12.11
N ARG A 113 -4.27 -3.41 -11.81
CA ARG A 113 -4.05 -4.50 -10.84
C ARG A 113 -4.31 -4.02 -9.41
N ASP A 114 -4.03 -2.75 -9.14
CA ASP A 114 -4.23 -2.11 -7.85
C ASP A 114 -5.26 -0.96 -7.97
N THR A 115 -6.55 -1.32 -8.06
CA THR A 115 -7.61 -0.31 -8.15
C THR A 115 -7.65 0.56 -6.89
N ARG A 116 -7.29 0.01 -5.73
CA ARG A 116 -7.28 0.73 -4.45
C ARG A 116 -6.40 1.96 -4.55
N LEU A 117 -5.16 1.79 -4.99
CA LEU A 117 -4.22 2.91 -5.15
C LEU A 117 -4.59 3.85 -6.30
N HIS A 118 -5.25 3.35 -7.35
CA HIS A 118 -5.76 4.19 -8.42
C HIS A 118 -6.76 5.24 -7.90
N VAL A 119 -7.75 4.80 -7.11
CA VAL A 119 -8.79 5.69 -6.54
C VAL A 119 -8.29 6.48 -5.34
N TYR A 120 -7.38 5.90 -4.54
CA TYR A 120 -6.75 6.56 -3.38
C TYR A 120 -6.04 7.86 -3.77
N ARG A 121 -5.29 7.85 -4.88
CA ARG A 121 -4.53 9.03 -5.35
C ARG A 121 -5.42 10.27 -5.54
N THR A 122 -6.69 10.08 -5.84
CA THR A 122 -7.64 11.15 -6.14
C THR A 122 -8.74 11.28 -5.09
N ASN A 123 -8.59 10.65 -3.93
CA ASN A 123 -9.60 10.67 -2.86
C ASN A 123 -9.85 12.09 -2.33
N ALA A 124 -8.81 12.91 -2.26
CA ALA A 124 -8.85 14.30 -1.84
C ALA A 124 -8.69 15.28 -3.01
N ALA A 125 -9.36 15.01 -4.15
CA ALA A 125 -9.21 15.82 -5.37
C ALA A 125 -9.58 17.30 -5.19
N SER A 126 -10.44 17.64 -4.21
CA SER A 126 -10.77 19.03 -3.86
C SER A 126 -9.60 19.76 -3.18
N VAL A 127 -8.70 19.05 -2.49
CA VAL A 127 -7.48 19.60 -1.88
C VAL A 127 -6.29 18.67 -2.20
N PRO A 128 -5.74 18.71 -3.44
CA PRO A 128 -4.75 17.73 -3.89
C PRO A 128 -3.48 17.62 -3.05
N ALA A 129 -3.14 18.66 -2.28
CA ALA A 129 -1.99 18.66 -1.36
C ALA A 129 -2.08 17.56 -0.28
N VAL A 130 -3.28 17.09 0.04
CA VAL A 130 -3.58 16.02 1.01
C VAL A 130 -2.91 14.71 0.61
N ALA A 131 -3.13 14.25 -0.62
CA ALA A 131 -2.49 13.06 -1.15
C ALA A 131 -1.12 13.36 -1.80
N GLY A 132 -0.90 14.62 -2.21
CA GLY A 132 0.28 15.03 -2.97
C GLY A 132 0.44 14.19 -4.24
N MET A 133 1.66 13.72 -4.51
CA MET A 133 1.93 12.76 -5.59
C MET A 133 1.86 11.30 -5.13
N VAL A 134 1.23 11.03 -3.97
CA VAL A 134 1.24 9.79 -3.18
C VAL A 134 2.62 9.43 -2.63
N VAL A 135 3.68 9.49 -3.45
CA VAL A 135 5.06 9.39 -2.94
C VAL A 135 5.39 10.68 -2.18
N PRO A 136 5.91 10.63 -0.94
CA PRO A 136 6.25 11.84 -0.20
C PRO A 136 7.43 12.59 -0.86
N GLU A 137 7.43 13.90 -0.69
CA GLU A 137 8.54 14.79 -1.01
C GLU A 137 9.78 14.41 -0.19
N HIS A 138 10.97 14.82 -0.65
CA HIS A 138 12.18 14.57 0.12
C HIS A 138 12.24 15.46 1.37
N ALA A 139 12.52 14.84 2.51
CA ALA A 139 12.79 15.48 3.80
C ALA A 139 13.88 14.69 4.53
N LYS A 140 14.90 15.41 5.01
CA LYS A 140 16.07 14.82 5.69
C LYS A 140 15.97 14.81 7.21
N ASP A 141 15.10 15.66 7.76
CA ASP A 141 14.88 15.87 9.19
C ASP A 141 13.42 16.34 9.39
N ARG A 142 12.99 16.43 10.65
CA ARG A 142 11.64 16.90 10.99
C ARG A 142 11.36 18.32 10.49
N ALA A 143 12.32 19.23 10.64
CA ALA A 143 12.15 20.63 10.24
C ALA A 143 11.84 20.76 8.73
N THR A 144 12.58 20.03 7.90
CA THR A 144 12.37 19.96 6.45
C THR A 144 11.03 19.29 6.12
N TYR A 145 10.62 18.27 6.88
CA TYR A 145 9.31 17.64 6.70
C TYR A 145 8.17 18.62 6.98
N ASP A 146 8.26 19.35 8.09
CA ASP A 146 7.27 20.36 8.47
C ASP A 146 7.20 21.49 7.44
N GLU A 147 8.34 21.97 6.95
CA GLU A 147 8.42 23.02 5.94
C GLU A 147 7.85 22.58 4.57
N ARG A 148 8.23 21.39 4.09
CA ARG A 148 7.93 20.95 2.72
C ARG A 148 6.60 20.21 2.58
N ILE A 149 6.11 19.60 3.65
CA ILE A 149 4.96 18.69 3.60
C ILE A 149 3.81 19.23 4.45
N LEU A 150 4.01 19.42 5.76
CA LEU A 150 2.90 19.76 6.65
C LEU A 150 2.45 21.21 6.50
N SER A 151 3.37 22.17 6.45
CA SER A 151 3.02 23.59 6.34
C SER A 151 2.22 23.89 5.06
N PRO A 152 2.64 23.46 3.86
CA PRO A 152 1.84 23.66 2.64
C PRO A 152 0.48 22.96 2.70
N LEU A 153 0.43 21.80 3.34
CA LEU A 153 -0.80 21.04 3.53
C LEU A 153 -1.81 21.79 4.43
N TYR A 154 -1.35 22.38 5.53
CA TYR A 154 -2.20 23.19 6.41
C TYR A 154 -2.72 24.45 5.72
N HIS A 155 -1.87 25.13 4.94
CA HIS A 155 -2.31 26.29 4.16
C HIS A 155 -3.38 25.90 3.13
N ALA A 156 -3.25 24.73 2.49
CA ALA A 156 -4.19 24.26 1.48
C ALA A 156 -5.56 23.87 2.06
N ILE A 157 -5.60 23.28 3.26
CA ILE A 157 -6.87 22.86 3.88
C ILE A 157 -7.60 23.99 4.61
N ALA A 158 -6.88 25.03 5.07
CA ALA A 158 -7.44 26.07 5.95
C ALA A 158 -8.76 26.72 5.47
N PRO A 159 -8.98 26.98 4.16
CA PRO A 159 -10.26 27.50 3.68
C PRO A 159 -11.44 26.54 3.86
N HIS A 160 -11.18 25.23 3.94
CA HIS A 160 -12.16 24.15 4.06
C HIS A 160 -12.31 23.64 5.51
N ASP A 161 -11.31 23.88 6.36
CA ASP A 161 -11.27 23.48 7.76
C ASP A 161 -10.86 24.65 8.67
N PRO A 162 -11.71 25.68 8.84
CA PRO A 162 -11.38 26.88 9.61
C PRO A 162 -11.19 26.61 11.12
N GLN A 163 -11.67 25.47 11.60
CA GLN A 163 -11.55 25.05 13.00
C GLN A 163 -10.25 24.27 13.26
N GLY A 164 -9.52 23.89 12.21
CA GLY A 164 -8.28 23.11 12.34
C GLY A 164 -8.51 21.72 12.93
N ILE A 165 -9.63 21.07 12.60
CA ILE A 165 -9.96 19.71 13.04
C ILE A 165 -9.02 18.69 12.37
N LEU A 166 -8.72 18.88 11.09
CA LEU A 166 -7.85 18.01 10.31
C LEU A 166 -6.42 18.58 10.31
N GLN A 167 -5.57 18.08 11.22
CA GLN A 167 -4.17 18.50 11.35
C GLN A 167 -3.24 17.30 11.48
N TYR A 168 -1.93 17.57 11.36
CA TYR A 168 -0.85 16.58 11.53
C TYR A 168 -1.01 15.35 10.62
N GLU A 169 -0.79 14.16 11.16
CA GLU A 169 -0.90 12.91 10.44
C GLU A 169 -2.29 12.63 9.85
N TRP A 170 -3.36 13.19 10.44
CA TRP A 170 -4.72 12.86 10.06
C TRP A 170 -5.01 13.41 8.68
N LEU A 171 -4.55 14.62 8.42
CA LEU A 171 -4.70 15.30 7.13
C LEU A 171 -3.75 14.75 6.06
N ASN A 172 -2.62 14.13 6.43
CA ASN A 172 -1.64 13.66 5.47
C ASN A 172 -2.03 12.30 4.87
N ALA A 173 -2.45 12.31 3.60
CA ALA A 173 -2.78 11.12 2.82
C ALA A 173 -1.68 10.75 1.81
N ARG A 174 -0.43 11.12 2.07
CA ARG A 174 0.70 10.51 1.34
C ARG A 174 0.76 9.02 1.65
N GLY A 175 1.32 8.27 0.71
CA GLY A 175 1.49 6.83 0.84
C GLY A 175 2.53 6.43 1.90
N ALA A 176 3.47 7.32 2.25
CA ALA A 176 4.28 7.17 3.45
C ALA A 176 4.24 8.45 4.28
N ILE A 177 3.88 8.32 5.57
CA ILE A 177 3.71 9.46 6.48
C ILE A 177 4.61 9.32 7.70
N ALA A 178 5.24 10.43 8.10
CA ALA A 178 6.02 10.47 9.33
C ALA A 178 5.09 10.70 10.52
N ARG A 179 5.15 9.78 11.49
CA ARG A 179 4.45 9.83 12.78
C ARG A 179 5.49 10.16 13.86
N PHE A 180 5.84 11.43 13.98
CA PHE A 180 6.86 11.89 14.93
C PHE A 180 6.46 11.69 16.39
N ASP A 181 5.16 11.56 16.68
CA ASP A 181 4.63 11.16 17.99
C ASP A 181 5.00 9.72 18.38
N ARG A 182 5.23 8.86 17.38
CA ARG A 182 5.58 7.44 17.53
C ARG A 182 7.01 7.11 17.10
N ASN A 183 7.75 8.12 16.63
CA ASN A 183 9.04 7.97 15.98
C ASN A 183 9.03 6.86 14.91
N ALA A 184 8.03 6.89 14.02
CA ALA A 184 7.88 5.90 12.95
C ALA A 184 7.45 6.52 11.62
N ILE A 185 7.82 5.89 10.50
CA ILE A 185 7.25 6.19 9.18
C ILE A 185 6.26 5.07 8.83
N GLU A 186 5.01 5.44 8.60
CA GLU A 186 3.92 4.54 8.23
C GLU A 186 3.79 4.45 6.71
N ILE A 187 4.00 3.26 6.14
CA ILE A 187 3.75 2.94 4.74
C ILE A 187 2.31 2.39 4.60
N ARG A 188 1.53 2.99 3.70
CA ARG A 188 0.07 2.78 3.54
C ARG A 188 -0.35 2.21 2.18
N LEU A 189 0.62 1.91 1.30
CA LEU A 189 0.35 1.43 -0.06
C LEU A 189 0.23 -0.09 -0.19
N ILE A 190 0.25 -0.84 0.90
CA ILE A 190 0.14 -2.30 0.84
C ILE A 190 -1.36 -2.65 0.88
N ASP A 191 -1.92 -3.17 -0.22
CA ASP A 191 -3.27 -3.75 -0.17
C ASP A 191 -3.26 -4.92 0.82
N SER A 192 -4.39 -5.16 1.50
CA SER A 192 -4.54 -6.41 2.24
C SER A 192 -4.47 -7.61 1.28
N GLN A 193 -3.80 -8.68 1.71
CA GLN A 193 -3.60 -9.90 0.93
C GLN A 193 -4.68 -10.95 1.25
N GLU A 194 -4.58 -12.15 0.67
CA GLU A 194 -5.57 -13.22 0.83
C GLU A 194 -5.64 -13.76 2.26
N CYS A 195 -4.57 -13.61 3.04
CA CYS A 195 -4.55 -13.96 4.46
C CYS A 195 -3.41 -13.25 5.21
N PRO A 196 -3.47 -13.15 6.55
CA PRO A 196 -2.45 -12.44 7.33
C PRO A 196 -1.03 -12.99 7.21
N ARG A 197 -0.86 -14.21 6.69
CA ARG A 197 0.45 -14.82 6.43
C ARG A 197 1.11 -14.13 5.23
N MET A 198 0.32 -13.86 4.20
CA MET A 198 0.76 -13.16 3.00
C MET A 198 0.94 -11.66 3.27
N ASP A 199 0.08 -11.04 4.09
CA ASP A 199 0.29 -9.66 4.56
C ASP A 199 1.66 -9.50 5.25
N LEU A 200 2.01 -10.44 6.13
CA LEU A 200 3.29 -10.44 6.84
C LEU A 200 4.48 -10.73 5.93
N ALA A 201 4.30 -11.57 4.90
CA ALA A 201 5.33 -11.82 3.91
C ALA A 201 5.66 -10.54 3.13
N VAL A 202 4.64 -9.86 2.60
CA VAL A 202 4.80 -8.59 1.87
C VAL A 202 5.41 -7.51 2.78
N ALA A 203 4.86 -7.31 3.97
CA ALA A 203 5.38 -6.33 4.92
C ALA A 203 6.82 -6.65 5.36
N GLY A 204 7.15 -7.92 5.56
CA GLY A 204 8.48 -8.41 5.91
C GLY A 204 9.49 -8.18 4.79
N GLY A 205 9.14 -8.51 3.54
CA GLY A 205 9.98 -8.28 2.36
C GLY A 205 10.26 -6.79 2.14
N ILE A 206 9.22 -5.94 2.22
CA ILE A 206 9.38 -4.48 2.14
C ILE A 206 10.30 -3.98 3.27
N SER A 207 10.10 -4.45 4.51
CA SER A 207 10.93 -4.06 5.65
C SER A 207 12.40 -4.44 5.47
N ALA A 208 12.69 -5.62 4.93
CA ALA A 208 14.05 -6.10 4.67
C ALA A 208 14.76 -5.22 3.63
N VAL A 209 14.09 -4.93 2.51
CA VAL A 209 14.63 -4.07 1.44
C VAL A 209 14.81 -2.63 1.91
N VAL A 210 13.84 -2.06 2.62
CA VAL A 210 13.96 -0.70 3.18
C VAL A 210 15.13 -0.63 4.16
N ARG A 211 15.28 -1.62 5.06
CA ARG A 211 16.39 -1.67 6.02
C ARG A 211 17.74 -1.75 5.31
N MET A 212 17.85 -2.60 4.30
CA MET A 212 19.08 -2.73 3.50
C MET A 212 19.44 -1.37 2.86
N LEU A 213 18.50 -0.72 2.20
CA LEU A 213 18.72 0.58 1.55
C LEU A 213 19.00 1.71 2.55
N ALA A 214 18.33 1.74 3.70
CA ALA A 214 18.55 2.76 4.72
C ALA A 214 19.95 2.67 5.36
N ASN A 215 20.55 1.48 5.36
CA ASN A 215 21.91 1.25 5.86
C ASN A 215 22.98 1.34 4.76
N ASP A 216 22.59 1.59 3.50
CA ASP A 216 23.53 1.72 2.39
C ASP A 216 24.18 3.13 2.38
N PRO A 217 25.51 3.25 2.47
CA PRO A 217 26.24 4.52 2.35
C PRO A 217 25.98 5.29 1.05
N ILE A 218 25.59 4.60 -0.03
CA ILE A 218 25.34 5.19 -1.36
C ILE A 218 23.94 5.79 -1.44
N ALA A 219 22.95 5.18 -0.77
CA ALA A 219 21.58 5.69 -0.71
C ALA A 219 21.42 6.87 0.27
N SER A 220 22.39 7.08 1.16
CA SER A 220 22.37 8.07 2.24
C SER A 220 22.86 9.47 1.84
N VAL A 221 22.73 9.84 0.55
CA VAL A 221 22.91 11.23 0.10
C VAL A 221 21.55 11.93 0.06
N PRO A 222 21.13 12.64 1.13
CA PRO A 222 19.76 13.16 1.26
C PRO A 222 19.31 14.04 0.10
N ASP A 223 20.15 14.92 -0.45
CA ASP A 223 19.69 15.90 -1.45
C ASP A 223 19.83 15.47 -2.93
N ALA A 224 20.29 14.25 -3.22
CA ALA A 224 20.56 13.78 -4.60
C ALA A 224 19.62 12.66 -5.10
N GLY A 225 18.60 12.29 -4.33
CA GLY A 225 17.67 11.21 -4.70
C GLY A 225 16.75 11.57 -5.87
N PRO A 226 16.03 10.58 -6.44
CA PRO A 226 15.06 10.80 -7.51
C PRO A 226 14.00 11.84 -7.13
N SER A 227 13.56 12.62 -8.12
CA SER A 227 12.45 13.55 -7.93
C SER A 227 11.16 12.81 -7.59
N THR A 228 10.31 13.43 -6.76
CA THR A 228 9.00 12.88 -6.41
C THR A 228 8.15 12.60 -7.65
N ARG A 229 8.27 13.45 -8.68
CA ARG A 229 7.59 13.26 -9.97
C ARG A 229 8.01 11.97 -10.67
N ARG A 230 9.32 11.67 -10.72
CA ARG A 230 9.85 10.44 -11.30
C ARG A 230 9.32 9.21 -10.56
N LEU A 231 9.41 9.22 -9.23
CA LEU A 231 8.93 8.13 -8.39
C LEU A 231 7.42 7.91 -8.54
N SER A 232 6.64 8.99 -8.59
CA SER A 232 5.19 8.91 -8.82
C SER A 232 4.85 8.34 -10.20
N GLN A 233 5.61 8.66 -11.25
CA GLN A 233 5.40 8.07 -12.58
C GLN A 233 5.60 6.55 -12.56
N ILE A 234 6.62 6.06 -11.86
CA ILE A 234 6.86 4.61 -11.67
C ILE A 234 5.69 3.99 -10.92
N LEU A 235 5.29 4.58 -9.78
CA LEU A 235 4.15 4.10 -8.99
C LEU A 235 2.88 3.99 -9.84
N ARG A 236 2.60 4.98 -10.68
CA ARG A 236 1.41 4.98 -11.55
C ARG A 236 1.41 3.85 -12.56
N ARG A 237 2.57 3.47 -13.09
CA ARG A 237 2.69 2.30 -13.98
C ARG A 237 2.55 1.01 -13.18
N ALA A 238 3.16 0.94 -12.00
CA ALA A 238 3.04 -0.18 -11.06
C ALA A 238 1.59 -0.44 -10.62
N VAL A 239 0.79 0.59 -10.41
CA VAL A 239 -0.65 0.46 -10.11
C VAL A 239 -1.41 -0.23 -11.26
N THR A 240 -1.02 0.05 -12.50
CA THR A 240 -1.67 -0.55 -13.69
C THR A 240 -1.27 -2.00 -13.89
N SER A 241 0.04 -2.29 -13.85
CA SER A 241 0.60 -3.57 -14.32
C SER A 241 1.29 -4.39 -13.24
N ALA A 242 1.29 -3.93 -11.98
CA ALA A 242 1.92 -4.59 -10.84
C ALA A 242 3.32 -5.12 -11.19
N GLU A 243 3.58 -6.41 -10.98
CA GLU A 243 4.87 -7.07 -11.16
C GLU A 243 5.37 -7.07 -12.62
N GLU A 244 4.48 -6.92 -13.60
CA GLU A 244 4.81 -6.86 -15.03
C GLU A 244 5.34 -5.48 -15.45
N THR A 245 5.28 -4.48 -14.57
CA THR A 245 5.64 -3.11 -14.90
C THR A 245 7.09 -3.01 -15.37
N ALA A 246 7.28 -2.48 -16.58
CA ALA A 246 8.61 -2.18 -17.10
C ALA A 246 9.26 -1.01 -16.33
N ILE A 247 10.44 -1.28 -15.78
CA ILE A 247 11.33 -0.28 -15.18
C ILE A 247 12.47 -0.03 -16.17
N ASP A 248 12.35 1.09 -16.88
CA ASP A 248 13.23 1.58 -17.96
C ASP A 248 14.07 2.79 -17.53
N ASP A 249 14.15 3.06 -16.22
CA ASP A 249 14.86 4.20 -15.65
C ASP A 249 16.16 3.73 -14.98
N SER A 250 17.25 3.74 -15.73
CA SER A 250 18.58 3.30 -15.25
C SER A 250 19.11 4.15 -14.09
N ALA A 251 18.77 5.44 -14.04
CA ALA A 251 19.16 6.32 -12.95
C ALA A 251 18.43 5.93 -11.66
N TYR A 252 17.14 5.63 -11.73
CA TYR A 252 16.39 5.10 -10.59
C TYR A 252 16.89 3.72 -10.15
N LEU A 253 17.15 2.81 -11.08
CA LEU A 253 17.71 1.47 -10.77
C LEU A 253 19.08 1.58 -10.07
N ALA A 254 19.91 2.56 -10.44
CA ALA A 254 21.18 2.81 -9.78
C ALA A 254 21.01 3.21 -8.29
N HIS A 255 19.98 4.00 -7.95
CA HIS A 255 19.66 4.33 -6.55
C HIS A 255 19.20 3.10 -5.74
N LEU A 256 18.73 2.04 -6.40
CA LEU A 256 18.40 0.75 -5.77
C LEU A 256 19.61 -0.19 -5.68
N GLY A 257 20.81 0.27 -6.07
CA GLY A 257 22.01 -0.57 -6.13
C GLY A 257 21.96 -1.64 -7.24
N LEU A 258 21.11 -1.45 -8.25
CA LEU A 258 20.93 -2.36 -9.38
C LEU A 258 21.73 -1.83 -10.58
N LYS A 259 22.63 -2.66 -11.11
CA LYS A 259 23.47 -2.30 -12.27
C LYS A 259 22.82 -2.76 -13.57
N GLY A 260 23.09 -2.04 -14.65
CA GLY A 260 22.64 -2.35 -16.01
C GLY A 260 21.70 -1.31 -16.59
N SER A 261 21.71 -1.17 -17.92
CA SER A 261 20.91 -0.20 -18.68
C SER A 261 19.64 -0.80 -19.29
N ASN A 262 19.37 -2.08 -19.04
CA ASN A 262 18.26 -2.79 -19.68
C ASN A 262 16.96 -2.55 -18.91
N THR A 263 15.86 -2.40 -19.65
CA THR A 263 14.51 -2.43 -19.09
C THR A 263 14.26 -3.77 -18.39
N ARG A 264 13.72 -3.73 -17.16
CA ARG A 264 13.42 -4.94 -16.37
C ARG A 264 11.98 -4.93 -15.88
N PRO A 265 11.28 -6.07 -15.85
CA PRO A 265 9.99 -6.15 -15.17
C PRO A 265 10.17 -5.94 -13.66
N LEU A 266 9.18 -5.34 -13.02
CA LEU A 266 9.20 -5.04 -11.59
C LEU A 266 9.38 -6.31 -10.72
N ALA A 267 8.87 -7.46 -11.16
CA ALA A 267 9.13 -8.77 -10.56
C ALA A 267 10.64 -9.07 -10.44
N ALA A 268 11.41 -8.80 -11.50
CA ALA A 268 12.85 -9.05 -11.53
C ALA A 268 13.63 -8.05 -10.64
N VAL A 269 13.12 -6.82 -10.53
CA VAL A 269 13.65 -5.81 -9.60
C VAL A 269 13.44 -6.28 -8.15
N TRP A 270 12.23 -6.69 -7.79
CA TRP A 270 11.93 -7.21 -6.46
C TRP A 270 12.72 -8.46 -6.11
N ARG A 271 12.83 -9.42 -7.04
CA ARG A 271 13.61 -10.64 -6.83
C ARG A 271 15.05 -10.34 -6.45
N GLU A 272 15.70 -9.42 -7.16
CA GLU A 272 17.09 -9.04 -6.86
C GLU A 272 17.20 -8.28 -5.52
N LEU A 273 16.27 -7.37 -5.23
CA LEU A 273 16.27 -6.63 -3.96
C LEU A 273 16.02 -7.54 -2.75
N LEU A 274 15.07 -8.46 -2.83
CA LEU A 274 14.76 -9.41 -1.77
C LEU A 274 15.91 -10.39 -1.55
N ALA A 275 16.56 -10.86 -2.62
CA ALA A 275 17.76 -11.68 -2.52
C ALA A 275 18.92 -10.93 -1.85
N LYS A 276 19.21 -9.69 -2.27
CA LYS A 276 20.26 -8.86 -1.64
C LYS A 276 19.97 -8.55 -0.17
N ALA A 277 18.70 -8.42 0.19
CA ALA A 277 18.26 -8.19 1.56
C ALA A 277 18.20 -9.47 2.43
N GLY A 278 18.54 -10.64 1.88
CA GLY A 278 18.45 -11.94 2.57
C GLY A 278 17.01 -12.41 2.84
N ALA A 279 16.01 -11.79 2.22
CA ALA A 279 14.60 -12.11 2.44
C ALA A 279 14.14 -13.40 1.73
N LEU A 280 14.97 -13.93 0.83
CA LEU A 280 14.74 -15.20 0.12
C LEU A 280 15.62 -16.34 0.62
N ASP A 281 16.40 -16.12 1.68
CA ASP A 281 17.25 -17.15 2.27
C ASP A 281 16.37 -18.27 2.87
N SER A 282 16.88 -19.51 2.89
CA SER A 282 16.07 -20.68 3.26
C SER A 282 15.51 -20.64 4.69
N ASP A 283 16.19 -19.93 5.58
CA ASP A 283 15.83 -19.70 6.98
C ASP A 283 15.12 -18.35 7.20
N ALA A 284 15.04 -17.51 6.17
CA ALA A 284 14.36 -16.23 6.26
C ALA A 284 12.86 -16.43 6.52
N PRO A 285 12.27 -15.68 7.47
CA PRO A 285 10.83 -15.68 7.66
C PRO A 285 10.14 -15.30 6.35
N TRP A 286 9.14 -16.10 5.97
CA TRP A 286 8.28 -15.87 4.82
C TRP A 286 8.91 -16.06 3.43
N ALA A 287 10.12 -16.65 3.34
CA ALA A 287 10.79 -16.88 2.05
C ALA A 287 9.90 -17.64 1.06
N ARG A 288 9.14 -18.64 1.53
CA ARG A 288 8.23 -19.43 0.68
C ARG A 288 7.10 -18.59 0.10
N GLU A 289 6.50 -17.73 0.91
CA GLU A 289 5.40 -16.84 0.50
C GLU A 289 5.89 -15.78 -0.48
N LEU A 290 7.07 -15.21 -0.23
CA LEU A 290 7.70 -14.26 -1.15
C LEU A 290 8.05 -14.92 -2.49
N THR A 291 8.60 -16.13 -2.46
CA THR A 291 8.87 -16.90 -3.69
C THR A 291 7.60 -17.17 -4.47
N LEU A 292 6.50 -17.55 -3.81
CA LEU A 292 5.20 -17.73 -4.47
C LEU A 292 4.76 -16.45 -5.20
N ILE A 293 4.83 -15.28 -4.55
CA ILE A 293 4.46 -14.00 -5.18
C ILE A 293 5.39 -13.69 -6.37
N LEU A 294 6.69 -13.97 -6.25
CA LEU A 294 7.67 -13.72 -7.31
C LEU A 294 7.55 -14.68 -8.51
N GLU A 295 6.92 -15.84 -8.33
CA GLU A 295 6.73 -16.86 -9.36
C GLU A 295 5.35 -16.80 -10.01
N GLN A 296 4.29 -16.60 -9.21
CA GLN A 296 2.89 -16.58 -9.65
C GLN A 296 2.31 -15.17 -9.78
N GLY A 297 3.09 -14.13 -9.42
CA GLY A 297 2.66 -12.75 -9.48
C GLY A 297 1.87 -12.28 -8.24
N SER A 298 1.43 -11.02 -8.30
CA SER A 298 0.63 -10.40 -7.24
C SER A 298 -0.71 -11.14 -7.06
N LEU A 299 -1.38 -10.92 -5.92
CA LEU A 299 -2.71 -11.50 -5.71
C LEU A 299 -3.71 -11.04 -6.79
N ALA A 300 -3.58 -9.81 -7.28
CA ALA A 300 -4.38 -9.31 -8.38
C ALA A 300 -4.20 -10.15 -9.66
N THR A 301 -2.97 -10.53 -9.99
CA THR A 301 -2.69 -11.41 -11.14
C THR A 301 -3.27 -12.80 -10.92
N ARG A 302 -3.02 -13.43 -9.77
CA ARG A 302 -3.58 -14.75 -9.43
C ARG A 302 -5.12 -14.75 -9.47
N ILE A 303 -5.78 -13.71 -8.96
CA ILE A 303 -7.24 -13.56 -9.08
C ILE A 303 -7.68 -13.54 -10.55
N LEU A 304 -6.99 -12.77 -11.39
CA LEU A 304 -7.35 -12.63 -12.80
C LEU A 304 -7.08 -13.88 -13.63
N GLU A 305 -6.06 -14.67 -13.27
CA GLU A 305 -5.74 -15.96 -13.88
C GLU A 305 -6.77 -17.04 -13.54
N ALA A 306 -7.28 -17.05 -12.31
CA ALA A 306 -8.32 -17.98 -11.89
C ALA A 306 -9.70 -17.71 -12.54
N LEU A 307 -9.89 -16.53 -13.13
CA LEU A 307 -11.16 -16.17 -13.78
C LEU A 307 -11.31 -16.81 -15.16
N PRO A 308 -12.45 -17.48 -15.43
CA PRO A 308 -12.78 -17.91 -16.78
C PRO A 308 -12.89 -16.74 -17.76
N LYS A 309 -12.77 -17.04 -19.06
CA LYS A 309 -12.85 -16.03 -20.14
C LYS A 309 -14.11 -15.17 -20.12
N ARG A 310 -15.24 -15.71 -19.65
CA ARG A 310 -16.55 -15.02 -19.64
C ARG A 310 -16.65 -13.96 -18.53
N ARG A 311 -15.91 -14.11 -17.43
CA ARG A 311 -15.82 -13.17 -16.30
C ARG A 311 -17.20 -12.69 -15.81
N THR A 312 -18.13 -13.62 -15.65
CA THR A 312 -19.47 -13.35 -15.10
C THR A 312 -19.39 -13.08 -13.59
N LYS A 313 -20.43 -12.44 -13.03
CA LYS A 313 -20.50 -12.21 -11.57
C LYS A 313 -20.43 -13.53 -10.77
N ALA A 314 -21.05 -14.60 -11.25
CA ALA A 314 -21.02 -15.90 -10.59
C ALA A 314 -19.59 -16.46 -10.51
N GLU A 315 -18.85 -16.42 -11.63
CA GLU A 315 -17.46 -16.87 -11.69
C GLU A 315 -16.55 -16.04 -10.77
N MET A 316 -16.75 -14.71 -10.72
CA MET A 316 -16.02 -13.85 -9.76
C MET A 316 -16.35 -14.21 -8.31
N VAL A 317 -17.61 -14.50 -8.01
CA VAL A 317 -18.04 -14.91 -6.67
C VAL A 317 -17.37 -16.21 -6.26
N ASP A 318 -17.22 -17.18 -7.17
CA ASP A 318 -16.56 -18.45 -6.87
C ASP A 318 -15.08 -18.27 -6.53
N VAL A 319 -14.33 -17.46 -7.29
CA VAL A 319 -12.94 -17.11 -6.94
C VAL A 319 -12.85 -16.46 -5.55
N TYR A 320 -13.72 -15.50 -5.25
CA TYR A 320 -13.72 -14.84 -3.94
C TYR A 320 -14.19 -15.76 -2.80
N ARG A 321 -15.01 -16.78 -3.06
CA ARG A 321 -15.32 -17.82 -2.07
C ARG A 321 -14.09 -18.64 -1.72
N GLU A 322 -13.24 -18.97 -2.69
CA GLU A 322 -11.96 -19.64 -2.43
C GLU A 322 -11.01 -18.74 -1.63
N LEU A 323 -10.96 -17.44 -1.92
CA LEU A 323 -10.21 -16.48 -1.11
C LEU A 323 -10.71 -16.42 0.35
N VAL A 324 -12.03 -16.41 0.57
CA VAL A 324 -12.61 -16.45 1.93
C VAL A 324 -12.24 -17.75 2.66
N LYS A 325 -12.25 -18.89 1.98
CA LYS A 325 -11.77 -20.16 2.54
C LYS A 325 -10.28 -20.10 2.88
N GLY A 326 -9.47 -19.54 1.98
CA GLY A 326 -8.04 -19.32 2.17
C GLY A 326 -7.72 -18.42 3.37
N LEU A 327 -8.48 -17.33 3.56
CA LEU A 327 -8.39 -16.47 4.74
C LEU A 327 -8.64 -17.25 6.03
N ALA A 328 -9.68 -18.09 6.06
CA ALA A 328 -10.02 -18.90 7.23
C ALA A 328 -8.95 -19.98 7.53
N ALA A 329 -8.41 -20.62 6.49
CA ALA A 329 -7.38 -21.64 6.60
C ALA A 329 -5.99 -21.03 6.90
N GLY A 330 -5.76 -19.78 6.50
CA GLY A 330 -4.45 -19.15 6.53
C GLY A 330 -3.50 -19.64 5.45
N SER A 331 -4.04 -20.02 4.30
CA SER A 331 -3.30 -20.53 3.16
C SER A 331 -3.20 -19.47 2.05
N PRO A 332 -2.09 -19.43 1.31
CA PRO A 332 -2.01 -18.66 0.06
C PRO A 332 -3.07 -19.11 -0.94
N PHE A 333 -3.45 -18.21 -1.84
CA PHE A 333 -4.34 -18.51 -2.96
C PHE A 333 -3.53 -18.94 -4.18
N GLU A 334 -3.85 -20.07 -4.79
CA GLU A 334 -3.20 -20.54 -6.01
C GLU A 334 -4.30 -20.76 -7.08
N PRO A 335 -4.17 -20.18 -8.29
CA PRO A 335 -5.21 -20.15 -9.30
C PRO A 335 -5.49 -21.49 -10.00
#